data_AF-A0A9D9QCC6-F1
#
_entry.id   AF-A0A9D9QCC6-F1
#
_cell.length_a   1.000
_cell.length_b   1.000
_cell.length_c   1.000
_cell.angle_alpha   90.00
_cell.angle_beta   90.00
_cell.angle_gamma   90.00
#
_symmetry.space_group_name_H-M   'P 1'
#
loop_
_entity.id
_entity.type
_entity.pdbx_description
1 polymer ?
#
loop_
_entity_poly.entity_id
_entity_poly.type
_entity_poly.pdbx_seq_one_letter_code
_entity_poly.pdbx_strand_id
1 'polypeptide(L)'
;LSAILKRKLLGIPYGTVVVAEGVFQDLDPQEIKNAGVSMTYDEHGHPELGKISKAVLFNDILEKKFKAVGLKVKTRPVEIGYDVRCQDPIAFDLTYCSELAMGVYELFKNGETGCMVFIDSDGKANPLYLHDLQNAEGKIPPRRVAIEGGTARNYFAHICHFITPADYEAAKKFVADPEAYDFCKILNW
;
A
#
# COMPACT_ATOMS: atom_id res chain seq x y z
N LEU A 1 -5.30 -12.14 7.36
CA LEU A 1 -5.61 -13.05 8.50
C LEU A 1 -4.37 -13.52 9.26
N SER A 2 -3.28 -13.88 8.58
CA SER A 2 -2.03 -14.37 9.19
C SER A 2 -1.60 -13.58 10.45
N ALA A 3 -1.49 -12.25 10.31
CA ALA A 3 -1.12 -11.36 11.40
C ALA A 3 -2.09 -11.39 12.60
N ILE A 4 -3.40 -11.51 12.33
CA ILE A 4 -4.43 -11.58 13.36
C ILE A 4 -4.31 -12.87 14.17
N LEU A 5 -4.05 -14.00 13.49
CA LEU A 5 -3.84 -15.29 14.16
C LEU A 5 -2.59 -15.25 15.04
N LYS A 6 -1.47 -14.74 14.53
CA LYS A 6 -0.23 -14.59 15.30
C LYS A 6 -0.44 -13.70 16.52
N ARG A 7 -1.09 -12.55 16.36
CA ARG A 7 -1.37 -11.64 17.48
C ARG A 7 -2.32 -12.26 18.51
N LYS A 8 -3.31 -13.05 18.10
CA LYS A 8 -4.15 -13.82 19.04
C LYS A 8 -3.36 -14.85 19.84
N LEU A 9 -2.40 -15.56 19.22
CA LEU A 9 -1.50 -16.48 19.92
C LEU A 9 -0.63 -15.76 20.96
N LEU A 10 -0.16 -14.56 20.63
CA LEU A 10 0.60 -13.70 21.54
C LEU A 10 -0.26 -13.03 22.61
N GLY A 11 -1.58 -13.27 22.64
CA GLY A 11 -2.48 -12.64 23.61
C GLY A 11 -2.73 -11.14 23.35
N ILE A 12 -2.52 -10.66 22.13
CA ILE A 12 -2.67 -9.25 21.74
C ILE A 12 -3.97 -9.07 20.94
N PRO A 13 -5.07 -8.58 21.53
CA PRO A 13 -6.41 -8.63 20.92
C PRO A 13 -6.74 -7.46 20.00
N TYR A 14 -5.76 -6.62 19.65
CA TYR A 14 -5.94 -5.41 18.84
C TYR A 14 -4.83 -5.25 17.81
N GLY A 15 -5.08 -4.41 16.80
CA GLY A 15 -4.11 -4.03 15.78
C GLY A 15 -4.73 -3.14 14.70
N THR A 16 -3.88 -2.61 13.84
CA THR A 16 -4.27 -1.80 12.68
C THR A 16 -3.66 -2.44 11.43
N VAL A 17 -4.44 -2.53 10.36
CA VAL A 17 -3.97 -2.94 9.04
C VAL A 17 -4.04 -1.71 8.14
N VAL A 18 -2.90 -1.34 7.55
CA VAL A 18 -2.81 -0.25 6.58
C VAL A 18 -2.69 -0.88 5.20
N VAL A 19 -3.52 -0.43 4.27
CA VAL A 19 -3.53 -0.91 2.89
C VAL A 19 -3.42 0.29 1.97
N ALA A 20 -2.41 0.28 1.08
CA ALA A 20 -2.26 1.33 0.09
C ALA A 20 -3.37 1.22 -0.96
N GLU A 21 -3.96 2.35 -1.37
CA GLU A 21 -5.01 2.43 -2.38
C GLU A 21 -4.62 1.72 -3.69
N GLY A 22 -3.34 1.82 -4.09
CA GLY A 22 -2.83 1.23 -5.32
C GLY A 22 -2.99 -0.29 -5.42
N VAL A 23 -3.26 -1.00 -4.32
CA VAL A 23 -3.46 -2.46 -4.34
C VAL A 23 -4.55 -2.90 -5.32
N PHE A 24 -5.58 -2.08 -5.54
CA PHE A 24 -6.68 -2.40 -6.47
C PHE A 24 -6.25 -2.43 -7.93
N GLN A 25 -5.16 -1.75 -8.28
CA GLN A 25 -4.62 -1.77 -9.64
C GLN A 25 -3.94 -3.10 -9.96
N ASP A 26 -3.47 -3.79 -8.92
CA ASP A 26 -2.75 -5.06 -9.03
C ASP A 26 -3.67 -6.28 -8.74
N LEU A 27 -4.96 -6.05 -8.42
CA LEU A 27 -5.97 -7.11 -8.20
C LEU A 27 -6.77 -7.42 -9.46
N ASP A 28 -7.10 -8.69 -9.68
CA ASP A 28 -7.96 -9.10 -10.79
C ASP A 28 -9.40 -8.58 -10.58
N PRO A 29 -9.98 -7.80 -11.51
CA PRO A 29 -11.36 -7.34 -11.44
C PRO A 29 -12.38 -8.47 -11.20
N GLN A 30 -12.12 -9.67 -11.71
CA GLN A 30 -12.99 -10.83 -11.53
C GLN A 30 -13.00 -11.33 -10.09
N GLU A 31 -11.85 -11.31 -9.41
CA GLU A 31 -11.75 -11.63 -7.98
C GLU A 31 -12.52 -10.64 -7.12
N ILE A 32 -12.45 -9.35 -7.47
CA ILE A 32 -13.18 -8.29 -6.76
C ILE A 32 -14.70 -8.48 -6.93
N LYS A 33 -15.17 -8.82 -8.15
CA LYS A 33 -16.59 -9.14 -8.38
C LYS A 33 -17.04 -10.37 -7.60
N ASN A 34 -16.25 -11.44 -7.61
CA ASN A 34 -16.55 -12.68 -6.92
C ASN A 34 -16.58 -12.52 -5.39
N ALA A 35 -15.90 -11.52 -4.84
CA ALA A 35 -15.95 -11.18 -3.42
C ALA A 35 -17.33 -10.64 -2.96
N GLY A 36 -18.28 -10.47 -3.89
CA GLY A 36 -19.67 -10.13 -3.61
C GLY A 36 -19.83 -8.68 -3.16
N VAL A 37 -19.14 -7.79 -3.86
CA VAL A 37 -19.12 -6.35 -3.65
C VAL A 37 -20.18 -5.72 -4.55
N SER A 38 -21.03 -4.86 -4.00
CA SER A 38 -21.95 -4.08 -4.83
C SER A 38 -21.13 -3.02 -5.58
N MET A 39 -20.96 -3.22 -6.88
CA MET A 39 -20.29 -2.27 -7.76
C MET A 39 -21.32 -1.37 -8.43
N THR A 40 -21.05 -0.07 -8.48
CA THR A 40 -21.67 0.80 -9.48
C THR A 40 -20.95 0.59 -10.80
N TYR A 41 -21.69 0.62 -11.91
CA TYR A 41 -21.16 0.43 -13.26
C TYR A 41 -21.39 1.70 -14.08
N ASP A 42 -20.44 2.05 -14.94
CA ASP A 42 -20.59 3.15 -15.89
C ASP A 42 -21.54 2.77 -17.04
N GLU A 43 -21.79 3.72 -17.95
CA GLU A 43 -22.68 3.55 -19.11
C GLU A 43 -22.21 2.46 -20.09
N HIS A 44 -20.95 2.00 -19.96
CA HIS A 44 -20.36 0.94 -20.79
C HIS A 44 -20.28 -0.42 -20.06
N GLY A 45 -20.81 -0.51 -18.83
CA GLY A 45 -20.81 -1.74 -18.04
C GLY A 45 -19.47 -2.04 -17.35
N HIS A 46 -18.58 -1.06 -17.23
CA HIS A 46 -17.35 -1.18 -16.45
C HIS A 46 -17.58 -0.74 -14.99
N PRO A 47 -17.03 -1.46 -14.00
CA PRO A 47 -17.21 -1.09 -12.59
C PRO A 47 -16.50 0.23 -12.24
N GLU A 48 -17.21 1.17 -11.62
CA GLU A 48 -16.70 2.45 -11.14
C GLU A 48 -15.95 2.29 -9.80
N LEU A 49 -14.79 1.64 -9.85
CA LEU A 49 -13.94 1.36 -8.68
C LEU A 49 -13.52 2.63 -7.91
N GLY A 50 -13.54 3.81 -8.54
CA GLY A 50 -13.18 5.09 -7.93
C GLY A 50 -14.21 5.66 -6.94
N LYS A 51 -15.47 5.21 -6.99
CA LYS A 51 -16.56 5.71 -6.11
C LYS A 51 -16.81 4.83 -4.88
N ILE A 52 -16.20 3.66 -4.81
CA ILE A 52 -16.39 2.69 -3.73
C ILE A 52 -15.37 2.97 -2.63
N SER A 53 -15.83 3.06 -1.38
CA SER A 53 -14.92 3.12 -0.23
C SER A 53 -14.12 1.81 -0.14
N LYS A 54 -12.82 1.92 -0.40
CA LYS A 54 -11.89 0.79 -0.44
C LYS A 54 -11.73 0.15 0.93
N ALA A 55 -11.76 0.96 1.98
CA ALA A 55 -11.69 0.49 3.36
C ALA A 55 -12.91 -0.35 3.73
N VAL A 56 -14.13 0.11 3.37
CA VAL A 56 -15.38 -0.63 3.62
C VAL A 56 -15.37 -1.96 2.86
N LEU A 57 -14.95 -1.93 1.60
CA LEU A 57 -14.79 -3.13 0.78
C LEU A 57 -13.89 -4.18 1.45
N PHE A 58 -12.66 -3.82 1.83
CA PHE A 58 -11.77 -4.77 2.51
C PHE A 58 -12.33 -5.29 3.82
N ASN A 59 -13.04 -4.43 4.57
CA ASN A 59 -13.69 -4.81 5.81
C ASN A 59 -14.77 -5.88 5.57
N ASP A 60 -15.63 -5.70 4.57
CA ASP A 60 -16.69 -6.65 4.24
C ASP A 60 -16.14 -8.02 3.81
N ILE A 61 -15.10 -8.03 2.99
CA ILE A 61 -14.41 -9.26 2.58
C ILE A 61 -13.84 -9.99 3.80
N LEU A 62 -13.20 -9.24 4.70
CA LEU A 62 -12.59 -9.79 5.89
C LEU A 62 -13.64 -10.33 6.88
N GLU A 63 -14.77 -9.63 7.06
CA GLU A 63 -15.89 -10.08 7.89
C GLU A 63 -16.56 -11.35 7.35
N LYS A 64 -16.78 -11.44 6.04
CA LYS A 64 -17.26 -12.68 5.39
C LYS A 64 -16.29 -13.82 5.67
N LYS A 65 -14.98 -13.58 5.53
CA LYS A 65 -13.97 -14.60 5.81
C LYS A 65 -13.94 -15.01 7.28
N PHE A 66 -14.06 -14.07 8.22
CA PHE A 66 -14.16 -14.36 9.65
C PHE A 66 -15.34 -15.25 9.99
N LYS A 67 -16.53 -14.96 9.44
CA LYS A 67 -17.72 -15.82 9.60
C LYS A 67 -17.47 -17.23 9.07
N ALA A 68 -16.89 -17.34 7.88
CA ALA A 68 -16.62 -18.63 7.24
C ALA A 68 -15.64 -19.51 8.05
N VAL A 69 -14.66 -18.90 8.73
CA VAL A 69 -13.65 -19.65 9.52
C VAL A 69 -13.98 -19.72 11.01
N GLY A 70 -15.13 -19.20 11.44
CA GLY A 70 -15.54 -19.18 12.86
C GLY A 70 -14.76 -18.20 13.75
N LEU A 71 -14.03 -17.25 13.17
CA LEU A 71 -13.21 -16.30 13.93
C LEU A 71 -14.04 -15.08 14.36
N LYS A 72 -13.99 -14.73 15.65
CA LYS A 72 -14.64 -13.53 16.19
C LYS A 72 -13.62 -12.40 16.36
N VAL A 73 -13.69 -11.41 15.46
CA VAL A 73 -12.87 -10.18 15.48
C VAL A 73 -13.78 -9.03 15.06
N LYS A 74 -13.72 -7.91 15.78
CA LYS A 74 -14.40 -6.67 15.40
C LYS A 74 -13.43 -5.82 14.59
N THR A 75 -13.90 -5.29 13.46
CA THR A 75 -13.13 -4.42 12.57
C THR A 75 -13.87 -3.12 12.36
N ARG A 76 -13.13 -2.05 12.05
CA ARG A 76 -13.68 -0.74 11.72
C ARG A 76 -12.91 -0.20 10.52
N PRO A 77 -13.55 0.00 9.36
CA PRO A 77 -12.89 0.60 8.21
C PRO A 77 -12.63 2.07 8.49
N VAL A 78 -11.44 2.55 8.10
CA VAL A 78 -11.07 3.96 8.08
C VAL A 78 -10.38 4.20 6.75
N GLU A 79 -10.85 5.20 6.01
CA GLU A 79 -10.27 5.65 4.75
C GLU A 79 -9.62 7.01 4.98
N ILE A 80 -8.34 7.13 4.65
CA ILE A 80 -7.55 8.34 4.85
C ILE A 80 -7.03 8.76 3.48
N GLY A 81 -7.41 9.96 3.03
CA GLY A 81 -7.04 10.46 1.71
C GLY A 81 -7.10 11.97 1.63
N TYR A 82 -8.30 12.53 1.44
CA TYR A 82 -8.47 13.99 1.39
C TYR A 82 -7.99 14.67 2.68
N ASP A 83 -8.25 14.04 3.83
CA ASP A 83 -7.89 14.59 5.15
C ASP A 83 -6.39 14.84 5.30
N VAL A 84 -5.54 14.09 4.61
CA VAL A 84 -4.08 14.24 4.66
C VAL A 84 -3.51 15.03 3.47
N ARG A 85 -4.19 15.02 2.32
CA ARG A 85 -3.77 15.78 1.11
C ARG A 85 -4.08 17.26 1.20
N CYS A 86 -5.01 17.65 2.06
CA CYS A 86 -5.49 19.03 2.20
C CYS A 86 -5.09 19.67 3.53
N GLN A 87 -4.04 19.16 4.17
CA GLN A 87 -3.45 19.81 5.35
C GLN A 87 -2.43 20.87 4.94
N ASP A 88 -2.23 21.83 5.83
CA ASP A 88 -1.12 22.78 5.69
C ASP A 88 0.22 22.02 5.70
N PRO A 89 1.17 22.38 4.82
CA PRO A 89 2.47 21.73 4.73
C PRO A 89 3.28 21.93 6.03
N ILE A 90 4.04 20.90 6.43
CA ILE A 90 4.95 21.02 7.57
C ILE A 90 6.20 21.82 7.20
N ALA A 91 7.04 22.16 8.19
CA ALA A 91 8.27 22.93 7.97
C ALA A 91 9.21 22.31 6.92
N PHE A 92 9.30 20.98 6.87
CA PHE A 92 10.06 20.26 5.86
C PHE A 92 9.49 20.51 4.45
N ASP A 93 8.18 20.32 4.27
CA ASP A 93 7.52 20.51 2.99
C ASP A 93 7.63 21.96 2.50
N LEU A 94 7.48 22.93 3.40
CA LEU A 94 7.64 24.36 3.09
C LEU A 94 9.05 24.68 2.60
N THR A 95 10.07 24.18 3.31
CA THR A 95 11.47 24.40 2.96
C THR A 95 11.79 23.73 1.63
N TYR A 96 11.51 22.44 1.51
CA TYR A 96 11.82 21.67 0.31
C TYR A 96 11.06 22.17 -0.93
N CYS A 97 9.78 22.52 -0.82
CA CYS A 97 9.05 23.12 -1.94
C CYS A 97 9.59 24.50 -2.35
N SER A 98 10.04 25.31 -1.37
CA SER A 98 10.68 26.60 -1.67
C SER A 98 12.01 26.42 -2.39
N GLU A 99 12.82 25.46 -1.94
CA GLU A 99 14.09 25.10 -2.59
C GLU A 99 13.87 24.54 -3.99
N LEU A 100 12.87 23.67 -4.19
CA LEU A 100 12.50 23.19 -5.51
C LEU A 100 12.12 24.36 -6.43
N ALA A 101 11.34 25.34 -5.96
CA ALA A 101 10.96 26.50 -6.77
C ALA A 101 12.17 27.39 -7.14
N MET A 102 13.08 27.64 -6.19
CA MET A 102 14.33 28.35 -6.46
C MET A 102 15.21 27.56 -7.45
N GLY A 103 15.30 26.25 -7.29
CA GLY A 103 16.05 25.35 -8.17
C GLY A 103 15.49 25.32 -9.59
N VAL A 104 14.16 25.35 -9.79
CA VAL A 104 13.56 25.50 -11.13
C VAL A 104 14.07 26.78 -11.80
N TYR A 105 14.08 27.90 -11.07
CA TYR A 105 14.54 29.17 -11.62
C TYR A 105 16.04 29.14 -11.97
N GLU A 106 16.88 28.53 -11.14
CA GLU A 106 18.30 28.36 -11.40
C GLU A 106 18.56 27.51 -12.65
N LEU A 107 17.93 26.33 -12.73
CA LEU A 107 18.06 25.45 -13.90
C LEU A 107 17.58 26.13 -15.18
N PHE A 108 16.46 26.86 -15.12
CA PHE A 108 15.95 27.63 -16.26
C PHE A 108 16.96 28.69 -16.72
N LYS A 109 17.58 29.43 -15.78
CA LYS A 109 18.62 30.43 -16.11
C LYS A 109 19.86 29.81 -16.75
N ASN A 110 20.19 28.58 -16.36
CA ASN A 110 21.29 27.82 -16.93
C ASN A 110 20.96 27.22 -18.31
N GLY A 111 19.72 27.38 -18.79
CA GLY A 111 19.27 26.92 -20.10
C GLY A 111 18.82 25.46 -20.12
N GLU A 112 18.63 24.84 -18.95
CA GLU A 112 18.17 23.46 -18.85
C GLU A 112 16.71 23.32 -19.31
N THR A 113 16.41 22.23 -20.02
CA THR A 113 15.07 21.92 -20.53
C THR A 113 14.82 20.42 -20.54
N GLY A 114 13.55 20.01 -20.46
CA GLY A 114 13.19 18.59 -20.45
C GLY A 114 13.66 17.83 -19.22
N CYS A 115 13.74 18.49 -18.06
CA CYS A 115 14.13 17.90 -16.78
C CYS A 115 13.16 18.25 -15.65
N MET A 116 13.13 17.43 -14.61
CA MET A 116 12.59 17.77 -13.30
C MET A 116 13.72 18.33 -12.42
N VAL A 117 13.39 19.23 -11.51
CA VAL A 117 14.33 19.65 -10.46
C VAL A 117 14.38 18.62 -9.35
N PHE A 118 15.56 18.35 -8.81
CA PHE A 118 15.70 17.71 -7.49
C PHE A 118 16.72 18.48 -6.66
N ILE A 119 16.48 18.56 -5.35
CA ILE A 119 17.41 19.14 -4.38
C ILE A 119 18.10 18.00 -3.66
N ASP A 120 19.44 17.98 -3.70
CA ASP A 120 20.22 16.98 -2.97
C ASP A 120 20.34 17.32 -1.48
N SER A 121 21.02 16.45 -0.72
CA SER A 121 21.19 16.63 0.72
C SER A 121 21.98 17.89 1.11
N ASP A 122 22.70 18.49 0.17
CA ASP A 122 23.49 19.71 0.38
C ASP A 122 22.73 20.97 -0.06
N GLY A 123 21.47 20.83 -0.49
CA GLY A 123 20.62 21.95 -0.93
C GLY A 123 20.88 22.39 -2.38
N LYS A 124 21.64 21.61 -3.16
CA LYS A 124 21.94 21.98 -4.55
C LYS A 124 20.83 21.52 -5.49
N ALA A 125 20.42 22.45 -6.38
CA ALA A 125 19.52 22.14 -7.47
C ALA A 125 20.22 21.38 -8.60
N ASN A 126 19.68 20.22 -8.95
CA ASN A 126 20.22 19.37 -10.00
C ASN A 126 19.11 19.01 -11.01
N PRO A 127 19.43 18.95 -12.33
CA PRO A 127 18.49 18.49 -13.33
C PRO A 127 18.39 16.96 -13.30
N LEU A 128 17.17 16.44 -13.26
CA LEU A 128 16.85 15.05 -13.50
C LEU A 128 16.12 14.94 -14.85
N TYR A 129 16.84 14.59 -15.91
CA TYR A 129 16.28 14.63 -17.26
C TYR A 129 15.21 13.57 -17.47
N LEU A 130 14.14 13.95 -18.17
CA LEU A 130 13.01 13.06 -18.41
C LEU A 130 13.41 11.84 -19.25
N HIS A 131 14.32 12.01 -20.22
CA HIS A 131 14.78 10.92 -21.09
C HIS A 131 15.55 9.83 -20.34
N ASP A 132 16.21 10.17 -19.23
CA ASP A 132 16.91 9.19 -18.38
C ASP A 132 15.94 8.34 -17.54
N LEU A 133 14.71 8.82 -17.36
CA LEU A 133 13.66 8.16 -16.58
C LEU A 133 12.65 7.42 -17.46
N GLN A 134 12.61 7.74 -18.75
CA GLN A 134 11.66 7.16 -19.69
C GLN A 134 12.08 5.73 -20.05
N ASN A 135 11.08 4.85 -20.18
CA ASN A 135 11.25 3.52 -20.75
C ASN A 135 11.27 3.58 -22.29
N ALA A 136 11.33 2.42 -22.94
CA ALA A 136 11.37 2.31 -24.41
C ALA A 136 10.15 2.95 -25.11
N GLU A 137 9.00 3.05 -24.42
CA GLU A 137 7.78 3.68 -24.93
C GLU A 137 7.70 5.19 -24.61
N GLY A 138 8.75 5.79 -24.03
CA GLY A 138 8.77 7.20 -23.66
C GLY A 138 7.96 7.55 -22.40
N LYS A 139 7.61 6.55 -21.57
CA LYS A 139 6.87 6.75 -20.32
C LYS A 139 7.78 6.63 -19.11
N ILE A 140 7.54 7.45 -18.09
CA ILE A 140 8.22 7.30 -16.79
C ILE A 140 7.48 6.21 -16.00
N PRO A 141 8.10 5.05 -15.75
CA PRO A 141 7.44 3.98 -15.00
C PRO A 141 7.29 4.37 -13.51
N PRO A 142 6.24 3.92 -12.82
CA PRO A 142 6.12 4.11 -11.38
C PRO A 142 7.27 3.44 -10.62
N ARG A 143 7.91 4.18 -9.71
CA ARG A 143 8.92 3.61 -8.80
C ARG A 143 8.23 2.79 -7.70
N ARG A 144 8.32 1.47 -7.80
CA ARG A 144 7.80 0.55 -6.76
C ARG A 144 8.77 0.43 -5.58
N VAL A 145 8.27 -0.07 -4.46
CA VAL A 145 9.09 -0.40 -3.29
C VAL A 145 10.08 -1.50 -3.66
N ALA A 146 11.37 -1.30 -3.35
CA ALA A 146 12.38 -2.33 -3.50
C ALA A 146 12.22 -3.37 -2.37
N ILE A 147 11.46 -4.45 -2.63
CA ILE A 147 11.13 -5.46 -1.62
C ILE A 147 12.35 -6.26 -1.13
N GLU A 148 13.35 -6.38 -2.00
CA GLU A 148 14.65 -6.97 -1.71
C GLU A 148 15.59 -6.02 -0.96
N GLY A 149 15.21 -4.74 -0.83
CA GLY A 149 15.97 -3.75 -0.10
C GLY A 149 16.00 -4.04 1.41
N GLY A 150 17.12 -3.66 2.05
CA GLY A 150 17.35 -3.94 3.48
C GLY A 150 16.22 -3.44 4.39
N THR A 151 15.63 -2.28 4.11
CA THR A 151 14.49 -1.77 4.87
C THR A 151 13.32 -2.75 4.84
N ALA A 152 12.84 -3.13 3.64
CA ALA A 152 11.72 -4.04 3.51
C ALA A 152 12.02 -5.42 4.14
N ARG A 153 13.20 -5.98 3.85
CA ARG A 153 13.63 -7.27 4.42
C ARG A 153 13.65 -7.25 5.95
N ASN A 154 14.19 -6.19 6.57
CA ASN A 154 14.22 -6.06 8.03
C ASN A 154 12.81 -5.98 8.63
N TYR A 155 11.91 -5.22 8.03
CA TYR A 155 10.52 -5.13 8.50
C TYR A 155 9.82 -6.49 8.47
N PHE A 156 9.90 -7.23 7.36
CA PHE A 156 9.24 -8.52 7.24
C PHE A 156 9.90 -9.63 8.07
N ALA A 157 11.23 -9.60 8.23
CA ALA A 157 11.95 -10.62 8.98
C ALA A 157 11.88 -10.42 10.51
N HIS A 158 11.78 -9.18 10.99
CA HIS A 158 12.00 -8.88 12.41
C HIS A 158 10.88 -8.11 13.11
N ILE A 159 9.98 -7.46 12.36
CA ILE A 159 8.95 -6.59 12.95
C ILE A 159 7.55 -7.15 12.70
N CYS A 160 7.27 -7.62 11.48
CA CYS A 160 5.94 -8.07 11.10
C CYS A 160 5.52 -9.34 11.85
N HIS A 161 4.31 -9.32 12.40
CA HIS A 161 3.69 -10.51 12.96
C HIS A 161 2.85 -11.21 11.89
N PHE A 162 3.16 -12.46 11.62
CA PHE A 162 2.33 -13.39 10.86
C PHE A 162 2.59 -14.81 11.38
N ILE A 163 1.67 -15.73 11.11
CA ILE A 163 1.88 -17.12 11.53
C ILE A 163 2.92 -17.76 10.61
N THR A 164 3.70 -18.64 11.21
CA THR A 164 4.73 -19.46 10.55
C THR A 164 4.41 -20.93 10.77
N PRO A 165 5.11 -21.88 10.12
CA PRO A 165 4.90 -23.31 10.38
C PRO A 165 4.97 -23.71 11.87
N ALA A 166 5.79 -23.02 12.67
CA ALA A 166 5.88 -23.24 14.11
C ALA A 166 4.59 -22.87 14.88
N ASP A 167 3.74 -22.00 14.31
CA ASP A 167 2.51 -21.54 14.92
C ASP A 167 1.28 -22.36 14.53
N TYR A 168 1.38 -23.23 13.52
CA TYR A 168 0.20 -23.89 12.92
C TYR A 168 -0.60 -24.69 13.95
N GLU A 169 0.05 -25.56 14.73
CA GLU A 169 -0.66 -26.37 15.73
C GLU A 169 -1.36 -25.51 16.78
N ALA A 170 -0.71 -24.44 17.25
CA ALA A 170 -1.32 -23.54 18.22
C ALA A 170 -2.47 -22.72 17.59
N ALA A 171 -2.34 -22.34 16.31
CA ALA A 171 -3.34 -21.58 15.57
C ALA A 171 -4.61 -22.40 15.27
N LYS A 172 -4.56 -23.74 15.32
CA LYS A 172 -5.75 -24.61 15.18
C LYS A 172 -6.83 -24.33 16.24
N LYS A 173 -6.45 -23.72 17.36
CA LYS A 173 -7.40 -23.20 18.37
C LYS A 173 -8.36 -22.14 17.80
N PHE A 174 -7.96 -21.43 16.74
CA PHE A 174 -8.70 -20.30 16.19
C PHE A 174 -9.30 -20.56 14.81
N VAL A 175 -8.67 -21.40 13.99
CA VAL A 175 -9.12 -21.74 12.62
C VAL A 175 -8.78 -23.20 12.30
N ALA A 176 -9.59 -23.89 11.50
CA ALA A 176 -9.39 -25.31 11.20
C ALA A 176 -8.12 -25.60 10.36
N ASP A 177 -7.82 -24.72 9.39
CA ASP A 177 -6.65 -24.81 8.51
C ASP A 177 -5.82 -23.52 8.60
N PRO A 178 -4.85 -23.45 9.53
CA PRO A 178 -3.96 -22.29 9.67
C PRO A 178 -3.00 -22.12 8.50
N GLU A 179 -2.63 -23.22 7.82
CA GLU A 179 -1.62 -23.20 6.75
C GLU A 179 -2.09 -22.39 5.54
N ALA A 180 -3.39 -22.44 5.23
CA ALA A 180 -4.01 -21.58 4.23
C ALA A 180 -3.89 -20.06 4.51
N TYR A 181 -3.46 -19.67 5.71
CA TYR A 181 -3.23 -18.28 6.11
C TYR A 181 -1.75 -17.96 6.37
N ASP A 182 -0.83 -18.82 5.95
CA ASP A 182 0.60 -18.54 6.01
C ASP A 182 0.97 -17.41 5.04
N PHE A 183 1.60 -16.37 5.57
CA PHE A 183 1.93 -15.17 4.82
C PHE A 183 2.93 -15.43 3.68
N CYS A 184 3.97 -16.22 3.95
CA CYS A 184 5.03 -16.47 2.97
C CYS A 184 4.51 -17.37 1.85
N LYS A 185 3.68 -18.38 2.19
CA LYS A 185 3.03 -19.24 1.19
C LYS A 185 2.09 -18.46 0.27
N ILE A 186 1.28 -17.55 0.82
CA ILE A 186 0.34 -16.75 0.03
C ILE A 186 1.09 -15.85 -0.97
N LEU A 187 2.22 -15.27 -0.55
CA LEU A 187 2.99 -14.34 -1.39
C LEU A 187 4.06 -15.02 -2.25
N ASN A 188 4.24 -16.33 -2.13
CA ASN A 188 5.35 -17.08 -2.73
C ASN A 188 6.73 -16.48 -2.38
N TRP A 189 6.93 -16.18 -1.09
CA TRP A 189 8.17 -15.61 -0.53
C TRP A 189 9.02 -16.63 0.20
#